data_AF-A0A412CGE0-F1
#
_entry.id   AF-A0A412CGE0-F1
#
_cell.length_a   1.000
_cell.length_b   1.000
_cell.length_c   1.000
_cell.angle_alpha   90.00
_cell.angle_beta   90.00
_cell.angle_gamma   90.00
#
_symmetry.space_group_name_H-M   'P 1'
#
loop_
_entity.id
_entity.type
_entity.pdbx_description
1 polymer ?
#
loop_
_entity_poly.entity_id
_entity_poly.type
_entity_poly.pdbx_seq_one_letter_code
_entity_poly.pdbx_strand_id
1 'polypeptide(L)'
;MSNVTINKIKYQESSGKLTIEYMRTNENKKPSYHTSIFNDEPAPEFFTALKNLTKPTLNILGLGALLIKRIKPYAVSFKYAEDKTMSAVISIMFYVPSADREIVVNTPLMKCPSDEVEASQAGFLIKKRLTLFGHLNKKHASI
;
A
#
# COMPACT_ATOMS: atom_id res chain seq x y z
N MET A 1 -16.11 -10.63 -18.51
CA MET A 1 -15.90 -10.03 -17.16
C MET A 1 -14.80 -8.97 -17.20
N SER A 2 -14.87 -7.94 -16.36
CA SER A 2 -13.80 -6.93 -16.23
C SER A 2 -12.88 -7.27 -15.06
N ASN A 3 -11.56 -7.30 -15.29
CA ASN A 3 -10.55 -7.47 -14.25
C ASN A 3 -10.01 -6.12 -13.81
N VAL A 4 -9.84 -5.94 -12.49
CA VAL A 4 -9.27 -4.72 -11.90
C VAL A 4 -8.00 -5.07 -11.15
N THR A 5 -6.92 -4.38 -11.50
CA THR A 5 -5.61 -4.52 -10.86
C THR A 5 -5.24 -3.19 -10.21
N ILE A 6 -5.10 -3.18 -8.88
CA ILE A 6 -4.72 -1.98 -8.14
C ILE A 6 -3.21 -1.77 -8.29
N ASN A 7 -2.84 -0.58 -8.75
CA ASN A 7 -1.44 -0.16 -8.92
C ASN A 7 -0.98 0.69 -7.74
N LYS A 8 -1.85 1.50 -7.14
CA LYS A 8 -1.47 2.35 -6.01
C LYS A 8 -2.65 2.72 -5.14
N ILE A 9 -2.38 2.83 -3.85
CA ILE A 9 -3.28 3.37 -2.85
C ILE A 9 -2.50 4.44 -2.09
N LYS A 10 -3.03 5.66 -2.02
CA LYS A 10 -2.39 6.80 -1.33
C LYS A 10 -3.43 7.54 -0.51
N TYR A 11 -3.16 7.74 0.77
CA TYR A 11 -3.91 8.64 1.64
C TYR A 11 -3.10 9.92 1.88
N GLN A 12 -3.74 11.07 1.78
CA GLN A 12 -3.14 12.37 2.05
C GLN A 12 -3.81 13.00 3.25
N GLU A 13 -3.22 12.83 4.43
CA GLU A 13 -3.75 13.34 5.71
C GLU A 13 -4.01 14.86 5.66
N SER A 14 -3.14 15.62 5.01
CA SER A 14 -3.28 17.08 4.86
C SER A 14 -4.53 17.54 4.10
N SER A 15 -5.10 16.68 3.25
CA SER A 15 -6.30 17.00 2.46
C SER A 15 -7.48 16.06 2.73
N GLY A 16 -7.31 15.05 3.58
CA GLY A 16 -8.29 14.00 3.81
C GLY A 16 -8.55 13.09 2.60
N LYS A 17 -7.73 13.18 1.53
CA LYS A 17 -8.02 12.51 0.24
C LYS A 17 -7.42 11.12 0.17
N LEU A 18 -8.25 10.16 -0.24
CA LEU A 18 -7.83 8.82 -0.66
C LEU A 18 -7.76 8.75 -2.20
N THR A 19 -6.61 8.38 -2.73
CA THR A 19 -6.38 8.17 -4.16
C THR A 19 -6.10 6.70 -4.42
N ILE A 20 -6.82 6.12 -5.37
CA ILE A 20 -6.59 4.74 -5.83
C ILE A 20 -6.33 4.78 -7.34
N GLU A 21 -5.16 4.29 -7.73
CA GLU A 21 -4.78 4.11 -9.13
C GLU A 21 -4.92 2.63 -9.48
N TYR A 22 -5.63 2.32 -10.56
CA TYR A 22 -5.88 0.95 -10.97
C TYR A 22 -5.97 0.82 -12.49
N MET A 23 -5.70 -0.39 -12.97
CA MET A 23 -5.88 -0.79 -14.36
C MET A 23 -7.15 -1.63 -14.48
N ARG A 24 -8.00 -1.35 -15.47
CA ARG A 24 -9.15 -2.17 -15.82
C ARG A 24 -8.87 -2.88 -17.14
N THR A 25 -9.07 -4.18 -17.17
CA THR A 25 -8.97 -5.02 -18.37
C THR A 25 -10.35 -5.59 -18.66
N ASN A 26 -10.94 -5.20 -19.78
CA ASN A 26 -12.17 -5.80 -20.29
C ASN A 26 -11.82 -6.84 -21.34
N GLU A 27 -12.59 -7.94 -21.39
CA GLU A 27 -12.50 -8.90 -22.49
C GLU A 27 -12.56 -8.15 -23.84
N ASN A 28 -11.56 -8.40 -24.68
CA ASN A 28 -11.41 -7.84 -26.03
C ASN A 28 -11.08 -6.33 -26.13
N LYS A 29 -10.69 -5.66 -25.04
CA LYS A 29 -10.22 -4.26 -25.09
C LYS A 29 -8.82 -4.11 -24.50
N LYS A 30 -8.09 -3.10 -25.00
CA LYS A 30 -6.80 -2.69 -24.42
C LYS A 30 -7.00 -2.29 -22.94
N PRO A 31 -6.01 -2.54 -22.06
CA PRO A 31 -6.07 -2.10 -20.68
C PRO A 31 -6.22 -0.58 -20.58
N SER A 32 -7.06 -0.10 -19.66
CA SER A 32 -7.21 1.32 -19.36
C SER A 32 -6.82 1.63 -17.92
N TYR A 33 -6.08 2.72 -17.74
CA TYR A 33 -5.61 3.19 -16.45
C TYR A 33 -6.54 4.26 -15.91
N HIS A 34 -6.91 4.15 -14.63
CA HIS A 34 -7.82 5.05 -13.97
C HIS A 34 -7.25 5.50 -12.63
N THR A 35 -7.61 6.73 -12.27
CA THR A 35 -7.34 7.31 -10.95
C THR A 35 -8.67 7.72 -10.35
N SER A 36 -9.03 7.12 -9.22
CA SER A 36 -10.19 7.52 -8.44
C SER A 36 -9.72 8.29 -7.21
N ILE A 37 -10.36 9.44 -6.96
CA ILE A 37 -10.10 10.30 -5.81
C ILE A 37 -11.37 10.34 -4.97
N PHE A 38 -11.24 9.97 -3.71
CA PHE A 38 -12.31 9.99 -2.72
C PHE A 38 -11.98 11.08 -1.71
N ASN A 39 -12.96 11.94 -1.44
CA ASN A 39 -12.84 13.02 -0.45
C ASN A 39 -13.53 12.67 0.87
N ASP A 40 -14.26 11.54 0.92
CA ASP A 40 -14.88 11.04 2.14
C ASP A 40 -13.82 10.41 3.06
N GLU A 41 -14.06 10.47 4.36
CA GLU A 41 -13.18 9.86 5.34
C GLU A 41 -13.14 8.33 5.14
N PRO A 42 -11.95 7.73 4.96
CA PRO A 42 -11.82 6.28 4.83
C PRO A 42 -12.32 5.56 6.08
N ALA A 43 -12.80 4.32 5.89
CA ALA A 43 -13.22 3.49 7.01
C ALA A 43 -12.07 3.26 8.03
N PRO A 44 -12.32 3.15 9.34
CA PRO A 44 -11.30 2.94 10.37
C PRO A 44 -10.36 1.74 10.12
N GLU A 45 -10.86 0.70 9.44
CA GLU A 45 -10.10 -0.48 9.03
C GLU A 45 -8.96 -0.12 8.08
N PHE A 46 -9.15 0.90 7.23
CA PHE A 46 -8.13 1.39 6.31
C PHE A 46 -6.92 1.95 7.07
N PHE A 47 -7.15 2.80 8.07
CA PHE A 47 -6.10 3.37 8.91
C PHE A 47 -5.39 2.30 9.73
N THR A 48 -6.15 1.33 10.25
CA THR A 48 -5.59 0.17 10.95
C THR A 48 -4.66 -0.63 10.04
N ALA A 49 -5.06 -0.84 8.79
CA ALA A 49 -4.28 -1.57 7.82
C ALA A 49 -3.02 -0.78 7.38
N LEU A 50 -3.07 0.56 7.29
CA LEU A 50 -1.88 1.39 7.05
C LEU A 50 -0.89 1.33 8.22
N LYS A 51 -1.39 1.47 9.46
CA LYS A 51 -0.57 1.36 10.68
C LYS A 51 0.10 -0.02 10.80
N ASN A 52 -0.57 -1.06 10.33
CA ASN A 52 -0.04 -2.42 10.27
C ASN A 52 1.15 -2.59 9.30
N LEU A 53 1.42 -1.61 8.44
CA LEU A 53 2.59 -1.59 7.55
C LEU A 53 3.85 -1.04 8.25
N THR A 54 3.74 -0.35 9.39
CA THR A 54 4.89 0.27 10.06
C THR A 54 5.99 -0.74 10.41
N LYS A 55 5.63 -1.90 10.96
CA LYS A 55 6.61 -2.95 11.32
C LYS A 55 7.30 -3.54 10.07
N PRO A 56 6.58 -3.96 9.01
CA PRO A 56 7.20 -4.33 7.74
C PRO A 56 8.12 -3.24 7.18
N THR A 57 7.71 -1.97 7.16
CA THR A 57 8.53 -0.87 6.65
C THR A 57 9.84 -0.74 7.41
N LEU A 58 9.81 -0.76 8.74
CA LEU A 58 11.02 -0.69 9.57
C LEU A 58 11.98 -1.84 9.25
N ASN A 59 11.45 -3.06 9.17
CA ASN A 59 12.25 -4.24 8.84
C ASN A 59 12.90 -4.10 7.45
N ILE A 60 12.15 -3.64 6.45
CA ILE A 60 12.66 -3.44 5.09
C ILE A 60 13.75 -2.36 5.04
N LEU A 61 13.59 -1.28 5.82
CA LEU A 61 14.58 -0.20 5.90
C LEU A 61 15.75 -0.51 6.84
N GLY A 62 15.77 -1.67 7.50
CA GLY A 62 16.79 -2.01 8.50
C GLY A 62 16.77 -1.11 9.73
N LEU A 63 15.61 -0.52 10.06
CA LEU A 63 15.43 0.43 11.15
C LEU A 63 14.93 -0.26 12.43
N GLY A 64 15.44 0.19 13.57
CA GLY A 64 15.05 -0.35 14.88
C GLY A 64 13.63 0.03 15.31
N ALA A 65 13.01 -0.81 16.15
CA ALA A 65 11.65 -0.64 16.66
C ALA A 65 11.42 0.68 17.43
N LEU A 66 12.49 1.32 17.94
CA LEU A 66 12.39 2.63 18.60
C LEU A 66 11.87 3.74 17.67
N LEU A 67 11.98 3.56 16.35
CA LEU A 67 11.54 4.52 15.35
C LEU A 67 10.07 4.36 14.93
N ILE A 68 9.32 3.39 15.51
CA ILE A 68 7.90 3.15 15.18
C ILE A 68 7.07 4.43 15.27
N LYS A 69 7.27 5.26 16.30
CA LYS A 69 6.50 6.50 16.51
C LYS A 69 6.86 7.62 15.52
N ARG A 70 7.95 7.48 14.77
CA ARG A 70 8.43 8.47 13.79
C ARG A 70 8.01 8.14 12.37
N ILE A 71 7.33 7.02 12.13
CA ILE A 71 6.99 6.53 10.80
C ILE A 71 5.48 6.43 10.64
N LYS A 72 4.98 7.09 9.58
CA LYS A 72 3.57 7.03 9.20
C LYS A 72 3.45 6.57 7.73
N PRO A 73 3.14 5.29 7.48
CA PRO A 73 2.82 4.83 6.14
C PRO A 73 1.55 5.50 5.61
N TYR A 74 1.63 6.03 4.39
CA TYR A 74 0.51 6.73 3.76
C TYR A 74 0.22 6.25 2.34
N ALA A 75 1.14 5.55 1.68
CA ALA A 75 0.87 4.97 0.37
C ALA A 75 1.54 3.61 0.16
N VAL A 76 0.94 2.81 -0.71
CA VAL A 76 1.49 1.55 -1.21
C VAL A 76 1.35 1.55 -2.73
N SER A 77 2.45 1.32 -3.43
CA SER A 77 2.48 1.16 -4.89
C SER A 77 2.82 -0.28 -5.22
N PHE A 78 2.01 -0.93 -6.04
CA PHE A 78 2.14 -2.32 -6.47
C PHE A 78 2.73 -2.41 -7.87
N LYS A 79 3.54 -3.43 -8.09
CA LYS A 79 4.02 -3.84 -9.41
C LYS A 79 3.77 -5.34 -9.57
N TYR A 80 3.39 -5.74 -10.77
CA TYR A 80 3.11 -7.12 -11.10
C TYR A 80 4.05 -7.51 -12.24
N ALA A 81 4.84 -8.56 -12.02
CA ALA A 81 5.66 -9.16 -13.07
C ALA A 81 4.83 -10.14 -13.92
N GLU A 82 5.36 -10.54 -15.07
CA GLU A 82 4.68 -11.44 -16.02
C GLU A 82 4.37 -12.81 -15.40
N ASP A 83 5.23 -13.28 -14.49
CA ASP A 83 5.07 -14.48 -13.69
C ASP A 83 4.00 -14.35 -12.57
N LYS A 84 3.26 -13.24 -12.55
CA LYS A 84 2.27 -12.86 -11.53
C LYS A 84 2.86 -12.60 -10.14
N THR A 85 4.19 -12.47 -10.02
CA THR A 85 4.82 -12.03 -8.78
C THR A 85 4.42 -10.59 -8.49
N MET A 86 3.77 -10.38 -7.33
CA MET A 86 3.43 -9.05 -6.83
C MET A 86 4.62 -8.49 -6.05
N SER A 87 4.99 -7.24 -6.30
CA SER A 87 5.97 -6.48 -5.53
C SER A 87 5.35 -5.16 -5.09
N ALA A 88 5.84 -4.56 -4.00
CA ALA A 88 5.36 -3.25 -3.60
C ALA A 88 6.43 -2.34 -3.01
N VAL A 89 6.14 -1.04 -3.08
CA VAL A 89 6.87 0.04 -2.43
C VAL A 89 5.91 0.69 -1.44
N ILE A 90 6.35 0.83 -0.19
CA ILE A 90 5.63 1.58 0.83
C ILE A 90 6.23 2.98 0.92
N SER A 91 5.39 4.00 0.79
CA SER A 91 5.75 5.39 1.06
C SER A 91 5.34 5.76 2.47
N ILE A 92 6.29 6.36 3.19
CA ILE A 92 6.11 6.80 4.58
C ILE A 92 6.47 8.27 4.73
N MET A 93 5.84 8.91 5.71
CA MET A 93 6.35 10.13 6.33
C MET A 93 7.25 9.71 7.49
N PHE A 94 8.48 10.20 7.50
CA PHE A 94 9.48 9.99 8.54
C PHE A 94 9.73 11.31 9.28
N TYR A 95 9.40 11.38 10.56
CA TYR A 95 9.65 12.56 11.39
C TYR A 95 11.11 12.62 11.83
N VAL A 96 11.78 13.74 11.52
CA VAL A 96 13.17 14.04 11.87
C VAL A 96 13.18 15.08 13.00
N PRO A 97 13.37 14.68 14.27
CA PRO A 97 13.22 15.60 15.40
C PRO A 97 14.24 16.75 15.40
N SER A 98 15.47 16.49 14.96
CA SER A 98 16.53 17.51 14.90
C SER A 98 16.21 18.66 13.95
N ALA A 99 15.29 18.44 13.01
CA ALA A 99 14.94 19.38 11.96
C ALA A 99 13.45 19.78 12.01
N ASP A 100 12.74 19.34 13.06
CA ASP A 100 11.30 19.47 13.30
C ASP A 100 10.43 19.40 12.04
N ARG A 101 10.67 18.36 11.24
CA ARG A 101 9.99 18.18 9.96
C ARG A 101 9.76 16.71 9.63
N GLU A 102 8.75 16.46 8.82
CA GLU A 102 8.54 15.15 8.20
C GLU A 102 9.17 15.12 6.80
N ILE A 103 9.84 14.03 6.47
CA ILE A 103 10.37 13.76 5.13
C ILE A 103 9.69 12.54 4.52
N VAL A 104 9.57 12.51 3.19
CA VAL A 104 9.04 11.35 2.48
C VAL A 104 10.17 10.33 2.28
N VAL A 105 9.96 9.10 2.74
CA VAL A 105 10.87 7.98 2.50
C VAL A 105 10.08 6.86 1.82
N ASN A 106 10.67 6.25 0.79
CA ASN A 106 10.11 5.09 0.12
C ASN A 106 10.95 3.87 0.45
N THR A 107 10.31 2.73 0.68
CA THR A 107 11.04 1.45 0.75
C THR A 107 11.60 1.08 -0.63
N PRO A 108 12.66 0.26 -0.67
CA PRO A 108 12.97 -0.52 -1.86
C PRO A 108 11.75 -1.31 -2.35
N LEU A 109 11.75 -1.66 -3.64
CA LEU A 109 10.75 -2.55 -4.21
C LEU A 109 10.94 -3.95 -3.63
N MET A 110 10.00 -4.41 -2.80
CA MET A 110 10.05 -5.72 -2.18
C MET A 110 9.03 -6.65 -2.81
N LYS A 111 9.43 -7.89 -3.09
CA LYS A 111 8.50 -8.94 -3.48
C LYS A 111 7.52 -9.21 -2.34
N CYS A 112 6.24 -9.35 -2.68
CA CYS A 112 5.25 -9.83 -1.75
C CYS A 112 5.34 -11.37 -1.72
N PRO A 113 5.32 -11.99 -0.54
CA PRO A 113 5.35 -13.43 -0.38
C PRO A 113 4.11 -14.02 -1.05
N SER A 114 4.29 -15.13 -1.74
CA SER A 114 3.25 -15.82 -2.48
C SER A 114 2.29 -16.59 -1.56
N ASP A 115 2.77 -17.04 -0.39
CA ASP A 115 2.04 -17.77 0.66
C ASP A 115 2.43 -17.36 2.10
N GLU A 116 1.82 -18.00 3.11
CA GLU A 116 2.08 -17.74 4.54
C GLU A 116 3.43 -18.29 5.03
N VAL A 117 4.00 -19.28 4.34
CA VAL A 117 5.30 -19.88 4.66
C VAL A 117 6.40 -18.91 4.28
N GLU A 118 6.35 -18.33 3.08
CA GLU A 118 7.22 -17.24 2.65
C GLU A 118 7.01 -15.97 3.49
N ALA A 119 5.78 -15.68 3.93
CA ALA A 119 5.49 -14.51 4.77
C ALA A 119 6.08 -14.60 6.19
N SER A 120 6.42 -15.82 6.65
CA SER A 120 7.04 -16.05 7.96
C SER A 120 8.55 -15.77 7.98
N GLN A 121 9.17 -15.62 6.80
CA GLN A 121 10.57 -15.26 6.66
C GLN A 121 10.76 -13.73 6.76
N ALA A 122 11.80 -13.30 7.48
CA ALA A 122 12.07 -11.88 7.72
C ALA A 122 12.31 -11.12 6.39
N GLY A 123 11.50 -10.08 6.14
CA GLY A 123 11.69 -9.17 4.99
C GLY A 123 10.52 -9.10 4.01
N PHE A 124 9.45 -9.88 4.20
CA PHE A 124 8.34 -9.93 3.25
C PHE A 124 7.10 -9.10 3.66
N LEU A 125 6.43 -8.52 2.65
CA LEU A 125 5.19 -7.76 2.79
C LEU A 125 3.98 -8.68 2.93
N ILE A 126 3.42 -8.87 4.13
CA ILE A 126 2.34 -9.84 4.38
C ILE A 126 1.13 -9.63 3.44
N LYS A 127 0.97 -10.55 2.47
CA LYS A 127 -0.05 -10.53 1.40
C LYS A 127 -1.49 -10.48 1.94
N LYS A 128 -1.77 -11.14 3.07
CA LYS A 128 -3.10 -11.17 3.74
C LYS A 128 -3.57 -9.79 4.24
N ARG A 129 -2.63 -8.93 4.65
CA ARG A 129 -2.92 -7.55 5.06
C ARG A 129 -3.23 -6.65 3.86
N LEU A 130 -2.62 -6.92 2.72
CA LEU A 130 -2.83 -6.20 1.45
C LEU A 130 -4.08 -6.68 0.69
N THR A 131 -4.47 -7.94 0.81
CA THR A 131 -5.73 -8.46 0.22
C THR A 131 -6.97 -7.96 0.95
N LEU A 132 -6.87 -7.66 2.25
CA LEU A 132 -7.95 -7.01 3.00
C LEU A 132 -8.23 -5.59 2.46
N PHE A 133 -7.19 -4.83 2.09
CA PHE A 133 -7.33 -3.54 1.40
C PHE A 133 -8.04 -3.65 0.04
N GLY A 134 -7.81 -4.75 -0.69
CA GLY A 134 -8.48 -5.01 -1.97
C GLY A 134 -9.95 -5.45 -1.81
N HIS A 135 -10.27 -6.26 -0.80
CA HIS A 135 -11.63 -6.77 -0.57
C HIS A 135 -12.56 -5.77 0.13
N LEU A 136 -12.06 -4.98 1.09
CA LEU A 136 -12.85 -3.93 1.74
C LEU A 136 -13.32 -2.87 0.74
N ASN A 137 -12.51 -2.57 -0.29
CA ASN A 137 -12.85 -1.58 -1.31
C ASN A 137 -13.76 -2.09 -2.42
N LYS A 138 -13.88 -3.41 -2.65
CA LYS A 138 -14.93 -3.95 -3.55
C LYS A 138 -16.35 -3.74 -3.02
N LYS A 139 -16.53 -3.55 -1.70
CA LYS A 139 -17.85 -3.23 -1.12
C LYS A 139 -18.24 -1.75 -1.28
N HIS A 140 -17.26 -0.84 -1.35
CA HIS A 140 -17.52 0.58 -1.63
C HIS A 140 -17.48 0.91 -3.13
N ALA A 141 -16.79 0.10 -3.92
CA ALA A 141 -16.79 0.14 -5.38
C ALA A 141 -17.77 -0.88 -5.95
N SER A 142 -19.07 -0.70 -5.74
CA SER A 142 -20.06 -1.23 -6.69
C SER A 142 -19.78 -0.59 -8.06
N ILE A 143 -18.92 -1.24 -8.84
CA ILE A 143 -18.55 -0.97 -10.25
C ILE A 143 -18.48 -2.32 -10.98
#